data_AF-A0A9P7YR98-F1
#
_entry.id   AF-A0A9P7YR98-F1
#
_cell.length_a   1.000
_cell.length_b   1.000
_cell.length_c   1.000
_cell.angle_alpha   90.00
_cell.angle_beta   90.00
_cell.angle_gamma   90.00
#
_symmetry.space_group_name_H-M   'P 1'
#
loop_
_entity.id
_entity.type
_entity.pdbx_description
1 polymer ?
#
loop_
_entity_poly.entity_id
_entity_poly.type
_entity_poly.pdbx_seq_one_letter_code
_entity_poly.pdbx_strand_id
1 'polypeptide(L)'
;MALLLSSVFPFFINLDQLSCRGKIMLLFVGAEVFILLGHFLCQPKIKNRPYADIDALYTSKIPAREFNQYIVDNGVVKKKKKQKKKKKKKKKKKKKKKKKKKK
;
A
#
# COMPACT_ATOMS: atom_id res chain seq x y z
N MET A 1 -15.00 23.62 2.18
CA MET A 1 -15.13 22.44 1.28
C MET A 1 -16.58 21.98 1.14
N ALA A 2 -17.32 21.73 2.23
CA ALA A 2 -18.73 21.29 2.15
C ALA A 2 -19.66 22.28 1.42
N LEU A 3 -19.48 23.60 1.64
CA LEU A 3 -20.28 24.64 0.98
C LEU A 3 -20.07 24.75 -0.53
N LEU A 4 -18.84 24.49 -1.00
CA LEU A 4 -18.54 24.47 -2.43
C LEU A 4 -19.28 23.31 -3.10
N LEU A 5 -19.19 22.11 -2.49
CA LEU A 5 -19.85 20.93 -3.01
C LEU A 5 -21.38 21.07 -3.03
N SER A 6 -21.98 21.64 -1.98
CA SER A 6 -23.43 21.85 -1.90
C SER A 6 -23.94 22.91 -2.87
N SER A 7 -23.13 23.93 -3.20
CA SER A 7 -23.51 24.95 -4.20
C SER A 7 -23.41 24.45 -5.64
N VAL A 8 -22.47 23.54 -5.94
CA VAL A 8 -22.22 23.04 -7.30
C VAL A 8 -23.08 21.81 -7.62
N PHE A 9 -23.46 21.01 -6.62
CA PHE A 9 -24.33 19.82 -6.78
C PHE A 9 -25.62 20.03 -7.59
N PRO A 10 -26.42 21.10 -7.39
CA PRO A 10 -27.65 21.30 -8.17
C PRO A 10 -27.39 21.48 -9.68
N PHE A 11 -26.23 22.02 -10.07
CA PHE A 11 -25.85 22.18 -11.48
C PHE A 11 -25.51 20.85 -12.15
N PHE A 12 -25.06 19.83 -11.42
CA PHE A 12 -24.88 18.48 -11.95
C PHE A 12 -26.22 17.75 -12.19
N ILE A 13 -27.28 18.14 -11.49
CA ILE A 13 -28.59 17.50 -11.54
C ILE A 13 -29.49 18.14 -12.62
N ASN A 14 -29.36 19.45 -12.87
CA ASN A 14 -30.16 20.22 -13.84
C ASN A 14 -29.41 20.53 -15.16
N LEU A 15 -28.56 19.62 -15.64
CA LEU A 15 -28.00 19.68 -17.00
C LEU A 15 -29.05 19.19 -18.00
N ASP A 16 -29.93 20.11 -18.39
CA ASP A 16 -31.12 19.88 -19.22
C ASP A 16 -30.82 19.44 -20.67
N GLN A 17 -29.55 19.43 -21.13
CA GLN A 17 -29.29 19.27 -22.57
C GLN A 17 -28.16 18.35 -23.03
N LEU A 18 -27.53 17.51 -22.20
CA LEU A 18 -26.46 16.67 -22.73
C LEU A 18 -26.68 15.18 -22.43
N SER A 19 -26.81 14.41 -23.51
CA SER A 19 -26.48 12.98 -23.69
C SER A 19 -25.16 12.50 -23.04
N CYS A 20 -24.48 13.35 -22.28
CA CYS A 20 -23.26 13.14 -21.53
C CYS A 20 -23.47 12.92 -20.02
N ARG A 21 -24.70 12.82 -19.50
CA ARG A 21 -24.98 12.51 -18.08
C ARG A 21 -24.21 11.26 -17.58
N GLY A 22 -24.08 10.23 -18.41
CA GLY A 22 -23.26 9.04 -18.09
C GLY A 22 -21.74 9.28 -18.14
N LYS A 23 -21.26 10.28 -18.90
CA LYS A 23 -19.83 10.60 -19.02
C LYS A 23 -19.29 11.35 -17.79
N ILE A 24 -20.12 12.13 -17.11
CA ILE A 24 -19.76 12.78 -15.84
C ILE A 24 -19.47 11.77 -14.73
N MET A 25 -20.27 10.70 -14.63
CA MET A 25 -20.00 9.62 -13.68
C MET A 25 -18.68 8.90 -13.99
N LEU A 26 -18.35 8.74 -15.27
CA LEU A 26 -17.07 8.17 -15.69
C LEU A 26 -15.88 9.06 -15.28
N LEU A 27 -16.06 10.39 -15.30
CA LEU A 27 -15.06 11.37 -14.85
C LEU A 27 -14.85 11.29 -13.33
N PHE A 28 -15.94 11.13 -12.57
CA PHE A 28 -15.87 10.97 -11.11
C PHE A 28 -15.19 9.65 -10.71
N VAL A 29 -15.56 8.54 -11.35
CA VAL A 29 -14.91 7.23 -11.16
C VAL A 29 -13.44 7.29 -11.57
N GLY A 30 -13.11 7.95 -12.68
CA GLY A 30 -11.72 8.16 -13.11
C GLY A 30 -10.92 8.96 -12.08
N ALA A 31 -11.49 10.03 -11.53
CA ALA A 31 -10.88 10.82 -10.48
C ALA A 31 -10.69 10.02 -9.18
N GLU A 32 -11.69 9.24 -8.76
CA GLU A 32 -11.58 8.36 -7.60
C GLU A 32 -10.46 7.32 -7.77
N VAL A 33 -10.40 6.66 -8.93
CA VAL A 33 -9.35 5.68 -9.24
C VAL A 33 -7.97 6.35 -9.24
N PHE A 34 -7.86 7.57 -9.75
CA PHE A 34 -6.60 8.34 -9.72
C PHE A 34 -6.18 8.69 -8.29
N ILE A 35 -7.11 9.12 -7.44
CA ILE A 35 -6.85 9.41 -6.03
C ILE A 35 -6.46 8.14 -5.28
N LEU A 36 -7.18 7.03 -5.49
CA LEU A 36 -6.86 5.71 -4.94
C LEU A 36 -5.47 5.23 -5.36
N LEU A 37 -5.10 5.45 -6.62
CA LEU A 37 -3.78 5.12 -7.13
C LEU A 37 -2.71 5.97 -6.45
N GLY A 38 -2.90 7.28 -6.36
CA GLY A 38 -1.99 8.19 -5.65
C GLY A 38 -1.84 7.78 -4.17
N HIS A 39 -2.94 7.48 -3.51
CA HIS A 39 -2.95 7.01 -2.12
C HIS A 39 -2.23 5.66 -1.97
N PHE A 40 -2.47 4.73 -2.89
CA PHE A 40 -1.75 3.45 -2.93
C PHE A 40 -0.25 3.66 -3.14
N LEU A 41 0.17 4.63 -3.97
CA LEU A 41 1.56 5.00 -4.25
C LEU A 41 2.24 5.64 -3.04
N CYS A 42 1.60 6.61 -2.39
CA CYS A 42 2.23 7.44 -1.37
C CYS A 42 2.13 6.87 0.05
N GLN A 43 1.10 6.07 0.37
CA GLN A 43 0.84 5.69 1.75
C GLN A 43 1.90 4.71 2.31
N PRO A 44 2.67 5.10 3.35
CA PRO A 44 3.62 4.20 4.03
C PRO A 44 2.90 3.12 4.83
N LYS A 45 3.57 1.98 5.02
CA LYS A 45 3.09 0.93 5.93
C LYS A 45 3.60 1.18 7.35
N ILE A 46 2.78 1.84 8.18
CA ILE A 46 3.14 2.27 9.55
C ILE A 46 2.63 1.33 10.66
N LYS A 47 1.78 0.33 10.32
CA LYS A 47 1.10 -0.52 11.32
C LYS A 47 2.04 -1.05 12.41
N ASN A 48 1.71 -0.76 13.67
CA ASN A 48 2.38 -1.26 14.87
C ASN A 48 3.88 -0.91 15.00
N ARG A 49 4.30 0.29 14.55
CA ARG A 49 5.63 0.84 14.82
C ARG A 49 5.56 2.04 15.76
N PRO A 50 6.54 2.21 16.67
CA PRO A 50 6.68 3.45 17.43
C PRO A 50 7.14 4.59 16.52
N TYR A 51 6.86 5.84 16.91
CA TYR A 51 7.22 7.03 16.14
C TYR A 51 8.73 7.16 15.89
N ALA A 52 9.55 6.88 16.90
CA ALA A 52 11.01 6.92 16.78
C ALA A 52 11.57 5.99 15.68
N ASP A 53 10.93 4.83 15.48
CA ASP A 53 11.32 3.90 14.42
C ASP A 53 10.98 4.43 13.02
N ILE A 54 9.87 5.14 12.90
CA ILE A 54 9.41 5.73 11.65
C ILE A 54 10.39 6.84 11.23
N ASP A 55 10.78 7.67 12.17
CA ASP A 55 11.75 8.75 11.95
C ASP A 55 13.12 8.18 11.53
N ALA A 56 13.59 7.12 12.19
CA ALA A 56 14.82 6.44 11.79
C ALA A 56 14.79 5.92 10.35
N LEU A 57 13.63 5.44 9.88
CA LEU A 57 13.43 5.00 8.49
C LEU A 57 13.42 6.16 7.50
N TYR A 58 12.83 7.30 7.85
CA TYR A 58 12.84 8.52 7.03
C TYR A 58 14.25 9.12 6.95
N THR A 59 14.98 9.20 8.07
CA THR A 59 16.39 9.63 8.12
C THR A 59 17.28 8.76 7.23
N SER A 60 16.97 7.46 7.15
CA SER A 60 17.67 6.51 6.29
C SER A 60 17.26 6.57 4.81
N LYS A 61 16.41 7.53 4.42
CA LYS A 61 15.88 7.75 3.05
C LYS A 61 15.26 6.50 2.42
N ILE A 62 14.63 5.66 3.25
CA ILE A 62 13.97 4.46 2.76
C ILE A 62 12.62 4.85 2.16
N PRO A 63 12.25 4.34 0.98
CA PRO A 63 10.93 4.58 0.43
C PRO A 63 9.86 4.03 1.38
N ALA A 64 8.87 4.86 1.69
CA ALA A 64 7.68 4.58 2.52
C ALA A 64 7.04 3.20 2.26
N ARG A 65 7.04 2.77 1.00
CA ARG A 65 6.49 1.48 0.54
C ARG A 65 7.27 0.26 1.01
N GLU A 66 8.55 0.43 1.28
CA GLU A 66 9.43 -0.66 1.70
C GLU A 66 9.60 -0.77 3.21
N PHE A 67 8.99 0.10 4.03
CA PHE A 67 9.16 0.11 5.49
C PHE A 67 9.00 -1.27 6.17
N ASN A 68 8.12 -2.14 5.65
CA ASN A 68 7.93 -3.51 6.16
C ASN A 68 9.17 -4.42 5.98
N GLN A 69 10.00 -4.13 4.97
CA GLN A 69 11.23 -4.88 4.70
C GLN A 69 12.36 -4.50 5.64
N TYR A 70 12.21 -3.46 6.47
CA TYR A 70 13.24 -3.01 7.39
C TYR A 70 12.77 -3.22 8.84
N ILE A 71 13.73 -3.46 9.73
CA ILE A 71 13.55 -3.47 11.20
C ILE A 71 14.51 -2.41 11.73
N VAL A 72 14.07 -1.69 12.76
CA VAL A 72 14.91 -0.76 13.50
C VAL A 72 15.24 -1.47 14.82
N ASP A 73 16.52 -1.71 15.08
CA ASP A 73 16.99 -2.20 16.38
C ASP A 73 17.86 -1.09 16.97
N ASN A 74 17.45 -0.49 18.09
CA ASN A 74 18.21 0.56 18.80
C ASN A 74 18.72 1.70 17.87
N GLY A 75 17.85 2.19 16.97
CA GLY A 75 18.19 3.27 16.02
C GLY A 75 18.94 2.83 14.76
N VAL A 76 19.37 1.56 14.66
CA VAL A 76 20.06 1.03 13.47
C VAL A 76 19.06 0.35 12.53
N VAL A 77 18.98 0.85 11.30
CA VAL A 77 18.07 0.32 10.29
C VAL A 77 18.67 -0.89 9.57
N LYS A 78 18.02 -2.05 9.68
CA LYS A 78 18.45 -3.31 9.04
C LYS A 78 17.41 -3.80 8.03
N LYS A 79 17.85 -4.17 6.82
CA LYS A 79 17.02 -4.93 5.86
C LYS A 79 16.72 -6.32 6.43
N LYS A 80 15.45 -6.72 6.47
CA LYS A 80 14.99 -8.12 6.64
C LYS A 80 15.49 -8.98 5.46
N LYS A 81 16.79 -9.28 5.39
CA LYS A 81 17.36 -10.21 4.41
C LYS A 81 16.73 -11.61 4.57
N LYS A 82 15.77 -11.94 3.69
CA LYS A 82 15.58 -13.28 3.08
C LYS A 82 15.62 -14.54 3.98
N GLN A 83 15.20 -14.52 5.25
CA GLN A 83 14.97 -15.78 5.98
C GLN A 83 13.87 -16.66 5.34
N LYS A 84 12.98 -16.10 4.50
CA LYS A 84 12.01 -16.90 3.71
C LYS A 84 12.68 -17.86 2.70
N LYS A 85 13.84 -17.54 2.09
CA LYS A 85 14.55 -18.49 1.20
C LYS A 85 15.21 -19.64 1.99
N LYS A 86 15.82 -19.38 3.17
CA LYS A 86 16.38 -20.44 4.04
C LYS A 86 15.28 -21.31 4.68
N LYS A 87 14.15 -20.76 5.16
CA LYS A 87 13.01 -21.55 5.70
C LYS A 87 12.31 -22.39 4.61
N LYS A 88 12.08 -21.88 3.38
CA LYS A 88 11.56 -22.70 2.25
C LYS A 88 12.56 -23.80 1.82
N LYS A 89 13.86 -23.53 1.73
CA LYS A 89 14.89 -24.57 1.44
C LYS A 89 14.99 -25.62 2.57
N LYS A 90 14.97 -25.23 3.85
CA LYS A 90 14.96 -26.17 4.99
C LYS A 90 13.68 -27.04 5.04
N LYS A 91 12.49 -26.47 4.78
CA LYS A 91 11.23 -27.24 4.67
C LYS A 91 11.25 -28.25 3.50
N LYS A 92 11.76 -27.86 2.31
CA LYS A 92 11.93 -28.79 1.17
C LYS A 92 12.93 -29.92 1.46
N LYS A 93 14.06 -29.65 2.12
CA LYS A 93 15.04 -30.70 2.53
C LYS A 93 14.46 -31.67 3.57
N LYS A 94 13.70 -31.18 4.58
CA LYS A 94 13.03 -32.04 5.58
C LYS A 94 11.95 -32.95 4.95
N LYS A 95 11.17 -32.45 3.97
CA LYS A 95 10.18 -33.27 3.24
C LYS A 95 10.83 -34.38 2.38
N LYS A 96 11.95 -34.10 1.70
CA LYS A 96 12.71 -35.12 0.94
C LYS A 96 13.31 -36.20 1.83
N LYS A 97 13.88 -35.85 3.01
CA LYS A 97 14.40 -36.83 3.97
C LYS A 97 13.31 -37.73 4.59
N LYS A 98 12.10 -37.20 4.85
CA LYS A 98 10.97 -38.00 5.34
C LYS A 98 10.39 -38.96 4.29
N LYS A 99 10.42 -38.61 3.00
CA LYS A 99 9.98 -39.52 1.92
C LYS A 99 10.97 -40.66 1.63
N LYS A 100 12.27 -40.47 1.88
CA LYS A 100 13.32 -41.50 1.72
C LYS A 100 13.44 -42.47 2.90
N LYS A 101 12.78 -42.21 4.03
CA LYS A 101 12.74 -43.08 5.23
C LYS A 101 11.45 -43.90 5.34
N LYS A 102 10.55 -43.77 4.36
CA LYS A 102 9.21 -44.41 4.30
C LYS A 102 9.03 -45.32 3.07
N LYS A 103 10.08 -45.47 2.28
CA LYS A 103 10.33 -46.53 1.30
C LYS A 103 11.56 -47.26 1.80
#